data_AF-A0A1B6GNC0-F1
#
_entry.id   AF-A0A1B6GNC0-F1
#
_cell.length_a   1.000
_cell.length_b   1.000
_cell.length_c   1.000
_cell.angle_alpha   90.00
_cell.angle_beta   90.00
_cell.angle_gamma   90.00
#
_symmetry.space_group_name_H-M   'P 1'
#
loop_
_entity.id
_entity.type
_entity.pdbx_description
1 polymer ?
#
loop_
_entity_poly.entity_id
_entity_poly.type
_entity_poly.pdbx_seq_one_letter_code
_entity_poly.pdbx_strand_id
1 'polypeptide(L)'
;EFQCKDGRCIRDVLRCDGQYNCPDQSDENDCNTTCSSKEFQCRNPKHCIYIEWQCDGDVDCSDGSDEVDCHKGHCNPLTEFTCADKQQCISYLWRCDGDEDCADGSDEAKGLCVSLPCMPGRFRCKNHKCVPKSLVCDGRDNCGDGSDEEPHACQYTHRCAHGEFHCTKGHCVSGQLR
;
A
#
# COMPACT_ATOMS: atom_id res chain seq x y z
N GLU A 1 -14.57 -33.44 12.31
CA GLU A 1 -13.56 -34.33 11.70
C GLU A 1 -14.12 -34.72 10.35
N PHE A 2 -13.42 -34.41 9.26
CA PHE A 2 -13.89 -34.64 7.89
C PHE A 2 -13.35 -35.97 7.38
N GLN A 3 -14.21 -36.79 6.77
CA GLN A 3 -13.81 -38.07 6.20
C GLN A 3 -13.58 -37.93 4.68
N CYS A 4 -12.35 -38.19 4.24
CA CYS A 4 -11.98 -38.31 2.83
C CYS A 4 -12.78 -39.43 2.14
N LYS A 5 -12.88 -39.42 0.80
CA LYS A 5 -13.56 -40.48 0.04
C LYS A 5 -12.90 -41.86 0.18
N ASP A 6 -11.59 -41.90 0.46
CA ASP A 6 -10.82 -43.10 0.78
C ASP A 6 -11.07 -43.64 2.21
N GLY A 7 -11.89 -42.95 3.02
CA GLY A 7 -12.28 -43.36 4.36
C GLY A 7 -11.37 -42.87 5.50
N ARG A 8 -10.27 -42.19 5.20
CA ARG A 8 -9.42 -41.51 6.20
C ARG A 8 -10.09 -40.27 6.76
N CYS A 9 -9.80 -39.94 8.02
CA CYS A 9 -10.30 -38.74 8.67
C CYS A 9 -9.20 -37.69 8.83
N ILE A 10 -9.52 -36.43 8.52
CA ILE A 10 -8.72 -35.25 8.79
C ILE A 10 -9.47 -34.30 9.74
N ARG A 11 -8.76 -33.35 10.33
CA ARG A 11 -9.40 -32.32 11.17
C ARG A 11 -10.31 -31.45 10.29
N ASP A 12 -11.42 -30.96 10.86
CA ASP A 12 -12.36 -30.11 10.11
C ASP A 12 -11.70 -28.83 9.56
N VAL A 13 -10.72 -28.30 10.30
CA VAL A 13 -9.94 -27.11 9.90
C VAL A 13 -9.03 -27.35 8.69
N LEU A 14 -8.81 -28.61 8.31
CA LEU A 14 -7.99 -29.03 7.18
C LEU A 14 -8.84 -29.32 5.94
N ARG A 15 -10.14 -29.07 6.01
CA ARG A 15 -11.05 -29.16 4.86
C ARG A 15 -11.14 -27.78 4.22
N CYS A 16 -10.91 -27.70 2.91
CA CYS A 16 -10.92 -26.43 2.17
C CYS A 16 -9.88 -25.42 2.67
N ASP A 17 -8.73 -25.89 3.17
CA ASP A 17 -7.63 -25.04 3.67
C ASP A 17 -6.59 -24.75 2.58
N GLY A 18 -6.84 -25.21 1.36
CA GLY A 18 -5.93 -25.00 0.24
C GLY A 18 -4.76 -25.98 0.18
N GLN A 19 -4.68 -26.93 1.12
CA GLN A 19 -3.71 -28.02 1.14
C GLN A 19 -4.39 -29.36 0.90
N TYR A 20 -3.74 -30.24 0.13
CA TYR A 20 -4.24 -31.59 -0.10
C TYR A 20 -3.87 -32.50 1.07
N ASN A 21 -4.69 -32.45 2.12
CA ASN A 21 -4.55 -33.28 3.32
C ASN A 21 -5.20 -34.65 3.13
N CYS A 22 -6.18 -34.77 2.23
CA CYS A 22 -6.63 -36.06 1.74
C CYS A 22 -5.75 -36.56 0.58
N PRO A 23 -5.35 -37.85 0.56
CA PRO A 23 -4.62 -38.44 -0.56
C PRO A 23 -5.41 -38.44 -1.88
N ASP A 24 -6.74 -38.50 -1.78
CA ASP A 24 -7.68 -38.40 -2.90
C ASP A 24 -8.08 -36.94 -3.19
N GLN A 25 -7.47 -35.96 -2.49
CA GLN A 25 -7.76 -34.53 -2.60
C GLN A 25 -9.24 -34.20 -2.32
N SER A 26 -9.96 -35.11 -1.65
CA SER A 26 -11.39 -34.97 -1.41
C SER A 26 -11.73 -33.84 -0.43
N ASP A 27 -10.75 -33.40 0.35
CA ASP A 27 -10.85 -32.28 1.29
C ASP A 27 -10.95 -30.92 0.60
N GLU A 28 -10.43 -30.82 -0.62
CA GLU A 28 -10.47 -29.62 -1.45
C GLU A 28 -11.47 -29.74 -2.62
N ASN A 29 -12.11 -30.90 -2.79
CA ASN A 29 -13.14 -31.13 -3.80
C ASN A 29 -14.53 -30.92 -3.19
N ASP A 30 -15.32 -30.01 -3.78
CA ASP A 30 -16.66 -29.59 -3.29
C ASP A 30 -16.63 -28.65 -2.06
N CYS A 31 -15.74 -27.66 -2.11
CA CYS A 31 -15.77 -26.52 -1.20
C CYS A 31 -16.86 -25.53 -1.65
N ASN A 32 -18.09 -25.75 -1.18
CA ASN A 32 -19.18 -24.77 -1.28
C ASN A 32 -19.02 -23.69 -0.19
N THR A 33 -17.82 -23.11 -0.10
CA THR A 33 -17.47 -22.11 0.90
C THR A 33 -17.94 -20.75 0.39
N THR A 34 -18.96 -20.20 1.05
CA THR A 34 -19.33 -18.79 0.88
C THR A 34 -18.35 -17.97 1.72
N CYS A 35 -17.33 -17.40 1.09
CA CYS A 35 -16.40 -16.48 1.74
C CYS A 35 -17.17 -15.26 2.30
N SER A 36 -16.73 -14.72 3.43
CA SER A 36 -17.33 -13.51 4.01
C SER A 36 -17.12 -12.31 3.10
N SER A 37 -17.82 -11.20 3.36
CA SER A 37 -17.71 -9.96 2.57
C SER A 37 -16.30 -9.33 2.55
N LYS A 38 -15.36 -9.85 3.35
CA LYS A 38 -13.97 -9.39 3.46
C LYS A 38 -12.95 -10.40 2.94
N GLU A 39 -13.43 -11.47 2.32
CA GLU A 39 -12.61 -12.59 1.89
C GLU A 39 -12.78 -12.81 0.38
N PHE A 40 -11.68 -13.11 -0.30
CA PHE A 40 -11.63 -13.45 -1.72
C PHE A 40 -11.54 -14.97 -1.88
N GLN A 41 -12.30 -15.53 -2.84
CA GLN A 41 -12.29 -16.96 -3.13
C GLN A 41 -11.26 -17.28 -4.22
N CYS A 42 -10.23 -18.05 -3.88
CA CYS A 42 -9.29 -18.60 -4.84
C CYS A 42 -10.00 -19.46 -5.90
N ARG A 43 -9.47 -19.45 -7.12
CA ARG A 43 -10.06 -20.16 -8.26
C ARG A 43 -10.01 -21.67 -8.07
N ASN A 44 -8.84 -22.19 -7.70
CA ASN A 44 -8.60 -23.58 -7.35
C ASN A 44 -7.41 -23.69 -6.38
N PRO A 45 -7.45 -24.59 -5.38
CA PRO A 45 -8.69 -25.04 -4.73
C PRO A 45 -9.51 -23.83 -4.21
N LYS A 46 -10.82 -24.03 -4.01
CA LYS A 46 -11.73 -22.96 -3.57
C LYS A 46 -11.55 -22.68 -2.08
N HIS A 47 -10.48 -22.01 -1.73
CA HIS A 47 -10.15 -21.48 -0.41
C HIS A 47 -10.43 -19.97 -0.33
N CYS A 48 -10.57 -19.42 0.88
CA CYS A 48 -10.83 -18.00 1.10
C CYS A 48 -9.59 -17.32 1.70
N ILE A 49 -9.06 -16.33 1.01
CA ILE A 49 -8.01 -15.43 1.53
C ILE A 49 -8.63 -14.08 1.90
N TYR A 50 -7.90 -13.21 2.59
CA TYR A 50 -8.39 -11.85 2.82
C TYR A 50 -8.41 -11.05 1.51
N ILE A 51 -9.41 -10.18 1.33
CA ILE A 51 -9.52 -9.35 0.13
C ILE A 51 -8.33 -8.38 -0.05
N GLU A 52 -7.59 -8.11 1.03
CA GLU A 52 -6.36 -7.30 1.00
C GLU A 52 -5.14 -8.03 0.43
N TRP A 53 -5.21 -9.37 0.32
CA TRP A 53 -4.22 -10.25 -0.31
C TRP A 53 -4.58 -10.60 -1.75
N GLN A 54 -5.66 -10.03 -2.27
CA GLN A 54 -5.91 -10.06 -3.69
C GLN A 54 -5.05 -8.96 -4.32
N CYS A 55 -4.24 -9.29 -5.33
CA CYS A 55 -3.43 -8.32 -6.06
C CYS A 55 -2.34 -7.62 -5.23
N ASP A 56 -1.84 -8.23 -4.16
CA ASP A 56 -0.84 -7.58 -3.30
C ASP A 56 0.61 -7.81 -3.76
N GLY A 57 0.79 -8.59 -4.84
CA GLY A 57 2.09 -8.93 -5.41
C GLY A 57 2.72 -10.19 -4.82
N ASP A 58 2.10 -10.78 -3.80
CA ASP A 58 2.43 -12.09 -3.26
C ASP A 58 1.40 -13.13 -3.75
N VAL A 59 1.83 -14.38 -3.90
CA VAL A 59 0.94 -15.48 -4.32
C VAL A 59 0.42 -16.16 -3.06
N ASP A 60 -0.76 -15.74 -2.60
CA ASP A 60 -1.48 -16.29 -1.45
C ASP A 60 -2.43 -17.41 -1.85
N CYS A 61 -3.02 -17.36 -3.05
CA CYS A 61 -3.72 -18.51 -3.60
C CYS A 61 -2.72 -19.54 -4.12
N SER A 62 -2.93 -20.83 -3.80
CA SER A 62 -2.08 -21.93 -4.28
C SER A 62 -1.97 -22.03 -5.82
N ASP A 63 -2.97 -21.49 -6.55
CA ASP A 63 -3.03 -21.43 -8.02
C ASP A 63 -2.62 -20.05 -8.59
N GLY A 64 -2.21 -19.10 -7.74
CA GLY A 64 -1.90 -17.71 -8.12
C GLY A 64 -3.12 -16.93 -8.61
N SER A 65 -4.33 -17.41 -8.30
CA SER A 65 -5.56 -16.84 -8.83
C SER A 65 -5.90 -15.44 -8.32
N ASP A 66 -5.33 -15.10 -7.17
CA ASP A 66 -5.28 -13.76 -6.57
C ASP A 66 -4.46 -12.75 -7.39
N GLU A 67 -3.41 -13.23 -8.09
CA GLU A 67 -2.47 -12.38 -8.83
C GLU A 67 -2.67 -12.39 -10.36
N VAL A 68 -3.36 -13.39 -10.92
CA VAL A 68 -3.44 -13.57 -12.39
C VAL A 68 -4.48 -12.72 -13.11
N ASP A 69 -5.51 -12.22 -12.42
CA ASP A 69 -6.56 -11.35 -13.00
C ASP A 69 -6.50 -9.95 -12.40
N CYS A 70 -5.28 -9.46 -12.12
CA CYS A 70 -5.06 -8.15 -11.54
C CYS A 70 -5.19 -6.99 -12.54
N HIS A 71 -6.14 -7.10 -13.47
CA HIS A 71 -6.35 -6.12 -14.53
C HIS A 71 -7.71 -5.45 -14.40
N LYS A 72 -7.67 -4.12 -14.23
CA LYS A 72 -8.76 -3.14 -14.33
C LYS A 72 -9.64 -3.00 -13.07
N GLY A 73 -9.13 -2.24 -12.10
CA GLY A 73 -9.95 -1.63 -11.05
C GLY A 73 -10.05 -2.38 -9.72
N HIS A 74 -9.34 -3.50 -9.55
CA HIS A 74 -9.06 -4.11 -8.25
C HIS A 74 -7.78 -3.53 -7.65
N CYS A 75 -7.76 -2.21 -7.46
CA CYS A 75 -6.70 -1.59 -6.65
C CYS A 75 -7.08 -1.76 -5.18
N ASN A 76 -6.11 -2.02 -4.32
CA ASN A 76 -6.33 -2.01 -2.89
C ASN A 76 -6.75 -0.59 -2.46
N PRO A 77 -8.02 -0.37 -2.07
CA PRO A 77 -8.54 0.97 -1.85
C PRO A 77 -7.90 1.67 -0.64
N LEU A 78 -7.16 0.95 0.19
CA LEU A 78 -6.50 1.46 1.39
C LEU A 78 -5.07 1.95 1.11
N THR A 79 -4.35 1.32 0.18
CA THR A 79 -2.92 1.57 -0.08
C THR A 79 -2.64 2.11 -1.48
N GLU A 80 -3.57 1.93 -2.41
CA GLU A 80 -3.39 2.24 -3.83
C GLU A 80 -4.43 3.22 -4.38
N PHE A 81 -3.96 4.02 -5.33
CA PHE A 81 -4.74 4.93 -6.14
C PHE A 81 -4.96 4.32 -7.52
N THR A 82 -6.22 4.26 -7.93
CA THR A 82 -6.60 3.89 -9.31
C THR A 82 -6.42 5.09 -10.23
N CYS A 83 -5.58 4.95 -11.27
CA CYS A 83 -5.45 5.96 -12.32
C CYS A 83 -6.82 6.22 -12.99
N ALA A 84 -7.02 7.40 -13.57
CA ALA A 84 -8.32 7.81 -14.14
C ALA A 84 -8.80 6.88 -15.27
N ASP A 85 -7.87 6.35 -16.06
CA ASP A 85 -8.14 5.37 -17.11
C ASP A 85 -8.44 3.95 -16.57
N LYS A 86 -8.29 3.75 -15.25
CA LYS A 86 -8.54 2.48 -14.53
C LYS A 86 -7.72 1.29 -15.03
N GLN A 87 -6.68 1.55 -15.81
CA GLN A 87 -5.78 0.52 -16.33
C GLN A 87 -4.62 0.19 -15.39
N GLN A 88 -4.30 1.10 -14.47
CA GLN A 88 -3.16 0.99 -13.57
C GLN A 88 -3.55 1.43 -12.15
N CYS A 89 -2.95 0.76 -11.18
CA CYS A 89 -2.94 1.13 -9.77
C CYS A 89 -1.53 1.61 -9.43
N ILE A 90 -1.43 2.69 -8.68
CA ILE A 90 -0.16 3.18 -8.14
C ILE A 90 -0.31 3.34 -6.63
N SER A 91 0.79 3.42 -5.89
CA SER A 91 0.69 3.70 -4.46
C SER A 91 0.03 5.07 -4.22
N TYR A 92 -0.78 5.21 -3.16
CA TYR A 92 -1.23 6.55 -2.73
C TYR A 92 -0.08 7.51 -2.41
N LEU A 93 1.12 6.97 -2.19
CA LEU A 93 2.34 7.72 -1.99
C LEU A 93 2.82 8.44 -3.26
N TRP A 94 2.46 7.94 -4.44
CA TRP A 94 2.85 8.45 -5.75
C TRP A 94 1.83 9.45 -6.30
N ARG A 95 0.78 9.76 -5.53
CA ARG A 95 -0.19 10.77 -5.92
C ARG A 95 0.36 12.16 -5.62
N CYS A 96 0.46 12.99 -6.67
CA CYS A 96 0.94 14.37 -6.56
C CYS A 96 2.38 14.46 -6.04
N ASP A 97 3.21 13.46 -6.26
CA ASP A 97 4.61 13.46 -5.84
C ASP A 97 5.56 14.06 -6.89
N GLY A 98 5.01 14.46 -8.04
CA GLY A 98 5.66 15.22 -9.10
C GLY A 98 6.24 14.39 -10.23
N ASP A 99 6.07 13.07 -10.18
CA ASP A 99 6.44 12.14 -11.24
C ASP A 99 5.16 11.58 -11.90
N GLU A 100 5.18 11.34 -13.22
CA GLU A 100 4.03 10.77 -13.94
C GLU A 100 4.04 9.24 -13.80
N ASP A 101 3.48 8.71 -12.71
CA ASP A 101 3.45 7.27 -12.45
C ASP A 101 2.24 6.59 -13.11
N CYS A 102 1.12 7.30 -13.27
CA CYS A 102 0.04 6.82 -14.13
C CYS A 102 0.43 6.99 -15.59
N ALA A 103 0.16 5.96 -16.42
CA ALA A 103 0.35 6.06 -17.87
C ALA A 103 -0.45 7.20 -18.54
N ASP A 104 -1.53 7.67 -17.89
CA ASP A 104 -2.33 8.82 -18.33
C ASP A 104 -2.00 10.14 -17.59
N GLY A 105 -1.05 10.13 -16.65
CA GLY A 105 -0.66 11.28 -15.83
C GLY A 105 -1.74 11.79 -14.87
N SER A 106 -2.76 10.97 -14.58
CA SER A 106 -3.88 11.39 -13.74
C SER A 106 -3.52 11.57 -12.27
N ASP A 107 -2.47 10.92 -11.81
CA ASP A 107 -1.87 11.06 -10.49
C ASP A 107 -1.33 12.47 -10.23
N GLU A 108 -0.87 13.15 -11.27
CA GLU A 108 -0.35 14.54 -11.23
C GLU A 108 -1.36 15.58 -11.73
N ALA A 109 -2.63 15.19 -11.93
CA ALA A 109 -3.66 16.10 -12.41
C ALA A 109 -3.88 17.26 -11.42
N LYS A 110 -3.71 18.51 -11.87
CA LYS A 110 -3.89 19.71 -11.03
C LYS A 110 -5.21 19.71 -10.25
N GLY A 111 -6.31 19.27 -10.87
CA GLY A 111 -7.62 19.18 -10.19
C GLY A 111 -7.62 18.21 -9.00
N LEU A 112 -6.88 17.11 -9.11
CA LEU A 112 -6.70 16.13 -8.05
C LEU A 112 -5.83 16.70 -6.92
N CYS A 113 -4.65 17.22 -7.25
CA CYS A 113 -3.66 17.71 -6.27
C CYS A 113 -4.07 19.00 -5.55
N VAL A 114 -4.91 19.82 -6.16
CA VAL A 114 -5.50 21.00 -5.50
C VAL A 114 -6.55 20.58 -4.46
N SER A 115 -7.35 19.56 -4.77
CA SER A 115 -8.51 19.17 -3.97
C SER A 115 -8.16 18.21 -2.84
N LEU A 116 -7.21 17.28 -3.07
CA LEU A 116 -6.89 16.24 -2.10
C LEU A 116 -5.78 16.65 -1.12
N PRO A 117 -5.92 16.31 0.17
CA PRO A 117 -4.81 16.39 1.11
C PRO A 117 -3.77 15.29 0.84
N CYS A 118 -2.50 15.60 1.13
CA CYS A 118 -1.42 14.61 1.10
C CYS A 118 -1.62 13.56 2.20
N MET A 119 -1.11 12.35 1.96
CA MET A 119 -1.12 11.26 2.96
C MET A 119 -0.42 11.66 4.27
N PRO A 120 -0.81 11.06 5.41
CA PRO A 120 -0.13 11.28 6.68
C PRO A 120 1.37 10.93 6.55
N GLY A 121 2.23 11.79 7.08
CA GLY A 121 3.68 11.67 6.91
C GLY A 121 4.26 12.41 5.71
N ARG A 122 3.41 13.01 4.85
CA ARG A 122 3.83 13.92 3.77
C ARG A 122 3.55 15.39 4.09
N PHE A 123 4.29 16.27 3.43
CA PHE A 123 4.16 17.71 3.47
C PHE A 123 3.63 18.21 2.14
N ARG A 124 2.66 19.12 2.21
CA ARG A 124 2.04 19.74 1.04
C ARG A 124 2.76 21.04 0.73
N CYS A 125 3.47 21.07 -0.39
CA CYS A 125 4.11 22.26 -0.95
C CYS A 125 3.08 23.32 -1.36
N LYS A 126 3.50 24.58 -1.58
CA LYS A 126 2.60 25.64 -2.07
C LYS A 126 2.08 25.37 -3.48
N ASN A 127 2.87 24.69 -4.32
CA ASN A 127 2.48 24.21 -5.64
C ASN A 127 1.60 22.94 -5.60
N HIS A 128 1.18 22.50 -4.40
CA HIS A 128 0.35 21.32 -4.14
C HIS A 128 1.01 19.96 -4.35
N LYS A 129 2.32 19.93 -4.61
CA LYS A 129 3.14 18.72 -4.58
C LYS A 129 3.21 18.14 -3.15
N CYS A 130 3.27 16.81 -3.04
CA CYS A 130 3.29 16.07 -1.79
C CYS A 130 4.65 15.40 -1.58
N VAL A 131 5.56 16.07 -0.87
CA VAL A 131 6.89 15.53 -0.55
C VAL A 131 6.88 14.82 0.81
N PRO A 132 7.74 13.81 1.04
CA PRO A 132 7.92 13.22 2.37
C PRO A 132 8.33 14.26 3.40
N LYS A 133 7.78 14.22 4.63
CA LYS A 133 8.19 15.14 5.70
C LYS A 133 9.67 15.03 6.08
N SER A 134 10.31 13.90 5.76
CA SER A 134 11.76 13.70 5.96
C SER A 134 12.62 14.53 5.00
N LEU A 135 12.05 14.99 3.88
CA LEU A 135 12.70 15.85 2.90
C LEU A 135 12.36 17.33 3.10
N VAL A 136 11.66 17.68 4.18
CA VAL A 136 11.33 19.06 4.49
C VAL A 136 12.46 19.62 5.35
N CYS A 137 13.07 20.71 4.89
CA CYS A 137 14.22 21.36 5.54
C CYS A 137 15.48 20.50 5.56
N ASP A 138 15.68 19.70 4.51
CA ASP A 138 16.89 18.91 4.30
C ASP A 138 17.98 19.70 3.54
N GLY A 139 17.69 20.95 3.17
CA GLY A 139 18.58 21.84 2.44
C GLY A 139 18.48 21.67 0.93
N ARG A 140 17.46 20.99 0.42
CA ARG A 140 17.21 20.76 -1.01
C ARG A 140 15.79 21.20 -1.36
N ASP A 141 15.62 21.71 -2.57
CA ASP A 141 14.28 22.04 -3.07
C ASP A 141 13.63 20.79 -3.65
N ASN A 142 12.90 20.05 -2.81
CA ASN A 142 12.17 18.85 -3.23
C ASN A 142 10.78 19.22 -3.76
N CYS A 143 10.24 20.37 -3.35
CA CYS A 143 8.98 20.89 -3.87
C CYS A 143 9.10 21.38 -5.33
N GLY A 144 10.27 21.82 -5.76
CA GLY A 144 10.50 22.55 -7.02
C GLY A 144 10.08 24.03 -6.98
N ASP A 145 9.60 24.49 -5.81
CA ASP A 145 9.18 25.87 -5.52
C ASP A 145 9.86 26.41 -4.24
N GLY A 146 10.72 25.61 -3.59
CA GLY A 146 11.42 25.93 -2.35
C GLY A 146 10.52 25.97 -1.11
N SER A 147 9.23 25.63 -1.25
CA SER A 147 8.25 25.66 -0.15
C SER A 147 8.60 24.76 1.03
N ASP A 148 9.32 23.66 0.79
CA ASP A 148 9.81 22.73 1.80
C ASP A 148 11.00 23.28 2.60
N GLU A 149 11.71 24.28 2.08
CA GLU A 149 12.86 24.91 2.72
C GLU A 149 12.52 26.27 3.34
N GLU A 150 11.26 26.70 3.24
CA GLU A 150 10.82 27.95 3.82
C GLU A 150 10.72 27.89 5.35
N PRO A 151 11.03 28.99 6.05
CA PRO A 151 11.03 29.03 7.52
C PRO A 151 9.69 28.64 8.13
N HIS A 152 8.57 28.90 7.45
CA HIS A 152 7.23 28.48 7.89
C HIS A 152 7.04 26.95 7.86
N ALA A 153 7.65 26.24 6.91
CA ALA A 153 7.64 24.78 6.85
C ALA A 153 8.58 24.19 7.92
N CYS A 154 9.76 24.80 8.09
CA CYS A 154 10.77 24.38 9.08
C CYS A 154 10.39 24.68 10.53
N GLN A 155 9.47 25.62 10.78
CA GLN A 155 9.07 25.98 12.13
C GLN A 155 8.34 24.84 12.86
N TYR A 156 7.73 23.91 12.12
CA TYR A 156 6.93 22.81 12.66
C TYR A 156 7.66 21.45 12.68
N THR A 157 8.75 21.28 11.93
CA THR A 157 9.54 20.03 11.84
C THR A 157 10.74 20.00 12.78
N HIS A 158 11.24 21.14 13.25
CA HIS A 158 12.48 21.20 14.05
C HIS A 158 12.22 21.34 15.56
N ARG A 159 11.73 20.27 16.21
CA ARG A 159 12.12 20.03 17.60
C ARG A 159 13.36 19.13 17.56
N CYS A 160 14.55 19.75 17.47
CA CYS A 160 15.82 19.02 17.58
C CYS A 160 15.78 18.12 18.82
N ALA A 161 16.43 16.95 18.76
CA ALA A 161 16.39 16.00 19.86
C ALA A 161 17.00 16.64 21.13
N HIS A 162 16.60 16.15 22.31
CA HIS A 162 17.04 16.71 23.59
C HIS A 162 18.58 16.63 23.72
N GLY A 163 19.27 17.76 23.51
CA GLY A 163 20.74 17.86 23.51
C GLY A 163 21.37 18.46 22.24
N GLU A 164 20.56 18.83 21.24
CA GLU A 164 21.01 19.46 20.00
C GLU A 164 20.53 20.92 19.90
N PHE A 165 21.37 21.79 19.35
CA PHE A 165 21.08 23.22 19.20
C PHE A 165 20.81 23.59 17.75
N HIS A 166 19.94 24.58 17.52
CA HIS A 166 19.73 25.13 16.18
C HIS A 166 20.93 26.00 15.78
N CYS A 167 21.44 25.82 14.57
CA CYS A 167 22.29 26.81 13.92
C CYS A 167 21.41 27.80 13.13
N THR A 168 21.93 28.99 12.83
CA THR A 168 21.26 30.06 12.07
C THR A 168 20.79 29.68 10.65
N LYS A 169 21.04 28.44 10.22
CA LYS A 169 20.62 27.84 8.94
C LYS A 169 19.78 26.56 9.10
N GLY A 170 19.12 26.34 10.24
CA GLY A 170 18.16 25.23 10.41
C GLY A 170 18.78 23.85 10.71
N HIS A 171 20.10 23.68 10.59
CA HIS A 171 20.76 22.44 11.00
C HIS A 171 20.79 22.29 12.53
N CYS A 172 20.41 21.10 13.04
CA CYS A 172 20.58 20.70 14.43
C CYS A 172 22.04 20.22 14.63
N VAL A 173 22.75 20.81 15.58
CA VAL A 173 24.12 20.43 15.94
C VAL A 173 24.18 19.84 17.34
N SER A 174 24.86 18.71 17.48
CA SER A 174 25.06 18.05 18.78
C SER A 174 25.90 18.90 19.72
N GLY A 175 25.47 19.08 20.97
CA GLY A 175 26.12 19.91 21.99
C GLY A 175 27.50 19.43 22.47
N GLN A 176 28.15 18.50 21.77
CA GLN A 176 29.42 17.88 22.17
C GLN A 176 30.63 18.32 21.33
N LEU A 177 30.44 19.21 20.35
CA LEU A 177 31.53 19.86 19.61
C LEU A 177 31.81 21.23 20.23
N ARG A 178 32.64 21.24 21.28
CA ARG A 178 33.22 22.46 21.87
C ARG A 178 34.69 22.57 21.48
#